data_AF-A0A2S8V5F7-F1
#
_entry.id   AF-A0A2S8V5F7-F1
#
_cell.length_a   1.000
_cell.length_b   1.000
_cell.length_c   1.000
_cell.angle_alpha   90.00
_cell.angle_beta   90.00
_cell.angle_gamma   90.00
#
_symmetry.space_group_name_H-M   'P 1'
#
loop_
_entity.id
_entity.type
_entity.pdbx_description
1 polymer ?
#
loop_
_entity_poly.entity_id
_entity_poly.type
_entity_poly.pdbx_seq_one_letter_code
_entity_poly.pdbx_strand_id
1 'polypeptide(L)'
;MEEMKTVPATQYVALLNEWLLDADASGDASLVRAEILGEGLQGRTHLHIPQAALPAATAAVFQLRQQGIFCFPVLAPLDAHFLV
;
A
#
# COMPACT_ATOMS: atom_id res chain seq x y z
N MET A 1 4.75 23.34 0.62
CA MET A 1 3.77 22.59 -0.19
C MET A 1 4.52 21.41 -0.76
N GLU A 2 4.27 20.21 -0.27
CA GLU A 2 4.78 19.00 -0.93
C GLU A 2 4.03 18.78 -2.24
N GLU A 3 4.77 18.48 -3.30
CA GLU A 3 4.21 18.19 -4.60
C GLU A 3 3.46 16.86 -4.56
N MET A 4 2.18 16.86 -4.90
CA MET A 4 1.39 15.64 -4.93
C MET A 4 1.78 14.82 -6.16
N LYS A 5 2.34 13.63 -5.93
CA LYS A 5 2.68 12.67 -6.99
C LYS A 5 1.82 11.42 -6.88
N THR A 6 1.28 11.00 -8.02
CA THR A 6 0.59 9.71 -8.12
C THR A 6 1.53 8.70 -8.76
N VAL A 7 1.72 7.55 -8.10
CA VAL A 7 2.59 6.48 -8.56
C VAL A 7 1.78 5.23 -8.89
N PRO A 8 2.25 4.36 -9.80
CA PRO A 8 1.58 3.09 -10.09
C PRO A 8 1.48 2.19 -8.85
N ALA A 9 0.45 1.33 -8.80
CA ALA A 9 0.23 0.36 -7.72
C ALA A 9 1.47 -0.47 -7.35
N THR A 10 2.24 -0.93 -8.35
CA THR A 10 3.47 -1.70 -8.14
C THR A 10 4.53 -0.90 -7.39
N GLN A 11 4.73 0.36 -7.77
CA GLN A 11 5.65 1.27 -7.08
C GLN A 11 5.15 1.65 -5.69
N TYR A 12 3.84 1.84 -5.53
CA TYR A 12 3.24 2.12 -4.23
C TYR A 12 3.45 0.98 -3.23
N VAL A 13 3.25 -0.27 -3.68
CA VAL A 13 3.50 -1.46 -2.86
C VAL A 13 4.98 -1.66 -2.55
N ALA A 14 5.88 -1.37 -3.49
CA ALA A 14 7.31 -1.41 -3.21
C ALA A 14 7.69 -0.47 -2.07
N LEU A 15 7.19 0.78 -2.10
CA LEU A 15 7.41 1.75 -1.03
C LEU A 15 6.82 1.28 0.31
N LEU A 16 5.61 0.70 0.31
CA LEU A 16 5.03 0.13 1.53
C LEU A 16 5.90 -0.99 2.11
N ASN A 17 6.38 -1.89 1.26
CA ASN A 17 7.20 -3.02 1.68
C ASN A 17 8.58 -2.61 2.17
N GLU A 18 9.21 -1.58 1.59
CA GLU A 18 10.46 -1.01 2.11
C GLU A 18 10.28 -0.53 3.55
N TRP A 19 9.20 0.19 3.83
CA TRP A 19 8.89 0.65 5.19
C TRP A 19 8.59 -0.50 6.16
N LEU A 20 7.91 -1.54 5.69
CA LEU A 20 7.62 -2.72 6.50
C LEU A 20 8.89 -3.51 6.84
N LEU A 21 9.81 -3.65 5.89
CA LEU A 21 11.10 -4.30 6.08
C LEU A 21 11.99 -3.50 7.04
N ASP A 22 11.99 -2.17 6.94
CA ASP A 22 12.74 -1.31 7.88
C ASP A 22 12.15 -1.36 9.31
N ALA A 23 10.84 -1.56 9.43
CA ALA A 23 10.16 -1.66 10.71
C ALA A 23 10.26 -3.05 11.36
N ASP A 24 10.46 -4.11 10.57
CA ASP A 24 10.52 -5.48 11.04
C ASP A 24 11.97 -5.98 11.21
N ALA A 25 12.48 -5.88 12.44
CA ALA A 25 13.81 -6.36 12.81
C ALA A 25 13.98 -7.89 12.70
N SER A 26 12.88 -8.65 12.56
CA SER A 26 12.92 -10.12 12.52
C SER A 26 13.17 -10.68 11.12
N GLY A 27 13.00 -9.86 10.07
CA GLY A 27 13.22 -10.26 8.68
C GLY A 27 12.16 -11.21 8.10
N ASP A 28 11.10 -11.52 8.85
CA ASP A 28 9.98 -12.37 8.42
C ASP A 28 8.80 -11.53 7.90
N ALA A 29 9.12 -10.35 7.35
CA ALA A 29 8.14 -9.36 6.96
C ALA A 29 7.22 -9.92 5.88
N SER A 30 5.99 -10.20 6.28
CA SER A 30 4.96 -10.62 5.36
C SER A 30 4.64 -9.45 4.42
N LEU A 31 5.04 -9.59 3.16
CA LEU A 31 4.98 -8.52 2.17
C LEU A 31 3.55 -8.24 1.71
N VAL A 32 3.20 -6.96 1.61
CA VAL A 32 1.97 -6.48 1.00
C VAL A 32 2.02 -6.77 -0.51
N ARG A 33 0.88 -7.17 -1.07
CA ARG A 33 0.68 -7.31 -2.52
C ARG A 33 -0.43 -6.39 -2.99
N ALA A 34 -0.41 -6.00 -4.26
CA ALA A 34 -1.51 -5.28 -4.89
C ALA A 34 -2.17 -6.13 -5.97
N GLU A 35 -3.48 -5.98 -6.07
CA GLU A 35 -4.29 -6.45 -7.17
C GLU A 35 -5.12 -5.28 -7.70
N ILE A 36 -5.21 -5.13 -9.02
CA ILE A 36 -6.04 -4.11 -9.64
C ILE A 36 -7.32 -4.78 -10.12
N LEU A 37 -8.46 -4.34 -9.60
CA LEU A 37 -9.78 -4.79 -10.03
C LEU A 37 -10.48 -3.71 -10.84
N GLY A 38 -11.06 -4.08 -11.98
CA GLY A 38 -11.70 -3.17 -12.94
C GLY A 38 -10.76 -2.68 -14.04
N GLU A 39 -11.31 -1.93 -14.99
CA GLU A 39 -10.59 -1.49 -16.19
C GLU A 39 -10.56 0.05 -16.31
N GLY A 40 -9.47 0.58 -16.87
CA GLY A 40 -9.30 2.02 -17.13
C GLY A 40 -9.49 2.88 -15.87
N LEU A 41 -10.33 3.91 -15.97
CA LEU A 41 -10.59 4.86 -14.88
C LEU A 41 -11.43 4.26 -13.73
N GLN A 42 -12.06 3.11 -13.96
CA GLN A 42 -12.81 2.39 -12.93
C GLN A 42 -11.91 1.45 -12.11
N GLY A 43 -10.68 1.20 -12.56
CA GLY A 43 -9.71 0.39 -11.84
C GLY A 43 -9.50 0.87 -10.41
N ARG A 44 -9.39 -0.08 -9.48
CA ARG A 44 -9.08 0.16 -8.06
C ARG A 44 -7.94 -0.75 -7.63
N THR A 45 -7.02 -0.20 -6.85
CA THR A 45 -5.91 -0.97 -6.29
C THR A 45 -6.32 -1.53 -4.94
N HIS A 46 -6.43 -2.85 -4.86
CA HIS A 46 -6.69 -3.61 -3.64
C HIS A 46 -5.36 -4.07 -3.05
N LEU A 47 -5.14 -3.78 -1.77
CA LEU A 47 -3.95 -4.22 -1.06
C LEU A 47 -4.27 -5.49 -0.30
N HIS A 48 -3.54 -6.56 -0.60
CA HIS A 48 -3.50 -7.78 0.19
C HIS A 48 -2.48 -7.57 1.31
N ILE A 49 -2.97 -7.31 2.51
CA ILE A 49 -2.14 -6.96 3.66
C ILE A 49 -2.19 -8.12 4.66
N PRO A 50 -1.04 -8.75 4.97
CA PRO A 50 -0.97 -9.76 6.01
C PRO A 50 -1.44 -9.20 7.35
N GLN A 51 -2.24 -9.94 8.10
CA GLN A 51 -2.87 -9.43 9.33
C GLN A 51 -1.83 -8.92 10.35
N ALA A 52 -0.68 -9.59 10.45
CA ALA A 52 0.44 -9.18 11.31
C ALA A 52 1.07 -7.85 10.87
N ALA A 53 1.06 -7.54 9.57
CA ALA A 53 1.62 -6.33 8.99
C ALA A 53 0.62 -5.15 8.96
N LEU A 54 -0.67 -5.39 9.24
CA LEU A 54 -1.73 -4.38 9.11
C LEU A 54 -1.47 -3.07 9.89
N PRO A 55 -1.01 -3.08 11.15
CA PRO A 55 -0.72 -1.84 11.87
C PRO A 55 0.40 -1.03 11.22
N ALA A 56 1.48 -1.70 10.83
CA ALA A 56 2.65 -1.08 10.22
C ALA A 56 2.34 -0.59 8.79
N ALA A 57 1.60 -1.37 8.01
CA ALA A 57 1.16 -1.00 6.66
C ALA A 57 0.23 0.22 6.70
N THR A 58 -0.66 0.29 7.69
CA THR A 58 -1.53 1.46 7.89
C THR A 58 -0.70 2.71 8.18
N ALA A 59 0.28 2.62 9.08
CA ALA A 59 1.18 3.72 9.38
C ALA A 59 1.98 4.18 8.14
N ALA A 60 2.49 3.22 7.35
CA ALA A 60 3.22 3.51 6.11
C ALA A 60 2.32 4.23 5.07
N VAL A 61 1.06 3.80 4.90
CA VAL A 61 0.09 4.51 4.04
C VAL A 61 -0.11 5.96 4.50
N PHE A 62 -0.22 6.21 5.80
CA PHE A 62 -0.33 7.57 6.33
C PHE A 62 0.91 8.40 6.03
N GLN A 63 2.11 7.84 6.19
CA GLN A 63 3.37 8.52 5.90
C GLN A 63 3.51 8.87 4.41
N LEU A 64 3.19 7.93 3.51
CA LEU A 64 3.19 8.18 2.07
C LEU A 64 2.24 9.32 1.69
N ARG A 65 1.05 9.39 2.30
CA ARG A 65 0.11 10.49 2.07
C ARG A 65 0.62 11.84 2.59
N GLN A 66 1.31 11.85 3.73
CA GLN A 66 1.94 13.07 4.24
C GLN A 66 2.99 13.58 3.26
N GLN A 67 3.78 12.69 2.65
CA GLN A 67 4.76 13.00 1.61
C GLN A 67 4.16 13.34 0.23
N GLY A 68 2.83 13.45 0.13
CA GLY A 68 2.13 13.71 -1.13
C GLY A 68 2.13 12.54 -2.12
N ILE A 69 2.41 11.30 -1.69
CA ILE A 69 2.47 10.10 -2.53
C ILE A 69 1.12 9.37 -2.51
N PHE A 70 0.51 9.26 -3.69
CA PHE A 70 -0.77 8.57 -3.88
C PHE A 70 -0.63 7.43 -4.88
N CYS A 71 -1.51 6.44 -4.80
CA CYS A 71 -1.53 5.29 -5.70
C CYS A 71 -2.48 5.51 -6.89
N PHE A 72 -2.07 5.08 -8.08
CA PHE A 72 -2.91 4.94 -9.27
C PHE A 72 -2.89 3.49 -9.80
N PRO A 73 -4.06 2.89 -10.09
CA PRO A 73 -5.40 3.40 -9.82
C PRO A 73 -5.64 3.61 -8.32
N VAL A 74 -6.65 4.42 -7.97
CA VAL A 74 -6.90 4.81 -6.57
C VAL A 74 -7.06 3.58 -5.68
N LEU A 75 -6.53 3.66 -4.45
CA LEU A 75 -6.67 2.60 -3.46
C LEU A 75 -8.15 2.36 -3.15
N ALA A 76 -8.55 1.10 -3.21
CA ALA A 76 -9.82 0.66 -2.67
C ALA A 76 -9.83 0.84 -1.13
N PRO A 77 -11.02 0.94 -0.52
CA PRO A 77 -11.16 0.75 0.93
C PRO A 77 -10.51 -0.59 1.35
N LEU A 78 -10.01 -0.64 2.59
CA LEU A 78 -9.52 -1.89 3.16
C LEU A 78 -10.72 -2.80 3.47
N ASP A 79 -11.02 -3.70 2.53
CA ASP A 79 -12.02 -4.74 2.71
C ASP A 79 -11.43 -5.96 3.43
N ALA A 80 -12.19 -6.54 4.36
CA ALA A 80 -11.75 -7.69 5.16
C ALA A 80 -11.34 -8.91 4.32
N HIS A 81 -11.85 -9.04 3.09
CA HIS A 81 -11.49 -10.10 2.15
C HIS A 81 -10.02 -10.08 1.70
N PHE A 82 -9.36 -8.93 1.81
CA PHE A 82 -7.95 -8.74 1.42
C PHE A 82 -7.00 -8.71 2.62
N LEU A 83 -7.52 -9.00 3.82
CA LEU A 83 -6.71 -9.29 4.99
C LEU A 83 -6.44 -10.80 5.00
N VAL A 84 -5.16 -11.18 4.90
CA VAL A 84 -4.73 -12.59 4.79
C VAL A 84 -3.72 -12.98 5.86
#